data_AF-A0AAU2PAH5-F1
#
_entry.id   AF-A0AAU2PAH5-F1
#
_cell.length_a   1.000
_cell.length_b   1.000
_cell.length_c   1.000
_cell.angle_alpha   90.00
_cell.angle_beta   90.00
_cell.angle_gamma   90.00
#
_symmetry.space_group_name_H-M   'P 1'
#
loop_
_entity.id
_entity.type
_entity.pdbx_description
1 polymer ?
#
loop_
_entity_poly.entity_id
_entity_poly.type
_entity_poly.pdbx_seq_one_letter_code
_entity_poly.pdbx_strand_id
1 'polypeptide(L)'
;MPDLTYAPHPLAALPPAVREPSYPAQILTMAAWVLGQDPARVVTETGLHRALETAAATIVGTLPAVVAETATLRARAELPPYANASRGEYALRLRAAVKGI
;
A
#
# COMPACT_ATOMS: atom_id res chain seq x y z
N MET A 1 -19.46 48.23 13.62
CA MET A 1 -18.56 47.14 13.22
C MET A 1 -19.04 45.88 13.91
N PRO A 2 -19.42 44.81 13.19
CA PRO A 2 -19.80 43.56 13.84
C PRO A 2 -18.56 42.79 14.29
N ASP A 3 -18.67 42.25 15.49
CA ASP A 3 -17.72 41.45 16.24
C ASP A 3 -17.41 40.12 15.51
N LEU A 4 -16.12 39.84 15.28
CA LEU A 4 -15.63 38.59 14.70
C LEU A 4 -15.46 37.55 15.82
N THR A 5 -16.55 37.19 16.49
CA THR A 5 -16.52 36.06 17.42
C THR A 5 -16.37 34.77 16.61
N TYR A 6 -15.14 34.26 16.56
CA TYR A 6 -14.80 32.97 15.99
C TYR A 6 -15.63 31.88 16.70
N ALA A 7 -16.70 31.43 16.06
CA ALA A 7 -17.43 30.26 16.53
C ALA A 7 -16.46 29.08 16.50
N PRO A 8 -16.25 28.34 17.60
CA PRO A 8 -15.46 27.12 17.55
C PRO A 8 -16.18 26.18 16.59
N HIS A 9 -15.56 25.91 15.43
CA HIS A 9 -16.02 24.86 14.55
C HIS A 9 -16.19 23.60 15.39
N PRO A 10 -17.39 23.01 15.43
CA PRO A 10 -17.52 21.71 16.06
C PRO A 10 -16.68 20.78 15.17
N LEU A 11 -15.50 20.42 15.67
CA LEU A 11 -14.89 19.12 15.43
C LEU A 11 -15.88 18.09 16.00
N ALA A 12 -17.05 17.99 15.36
CA ALA A 12 -17.99 16.92 15.55
C ALA A 12 -17.20 15.67 15.20
N ALA A 13 -16.95 14.89 16.25
CA ALA A 13 -16.13 13.71 16.27
C ALA A 13 -16.15 13.01 14.91
N LEU A 14 -15.00 13.06 14.21
CA LEU A 14 -14.76 12.16 13.09
C LEU A 14 -15.10 10.75 13.62
N PRO A 15 -15.96 9.97 12.93
CA PRO A 15 -16.19 8.58 13.30
C PRO A 15 -14.82 7.89 13.42
N PRO A 16 -14.65 6.90 14.32
CA PRO A 16 -13.36 6.23 14.49
C PRO A 16 -12.88 5.87 13.10
N ALA A 17 -11.78 6.52 12.69
CA ALA A 17 -11.29 6.40 11.34
C ALA A 17 -11.17 4.90 11.07
N VAL A 18 -11.99 4.37 10.17
CA VAL A 18 -11.58 3.19 9.42
C VAL A 18 -10.34 3.71 8.72
N ARG A 19 -9.18 3.54 9.38
CA ARG A 19 -7.93 4.14 8.93
C ARG A 19 -7.76 3.60 7.52
N GLU A 20 -7.94 4.47 6.53
CA GLU A 20 -7.71 4.09 5.16
C GLU A 20 -6.29 3.51 5.11
N PRO A 21 -6.11 2.33 4.48
CA PRO A 21 -4.81 1.70 4.45
C PRO A 21 -3.81 2.70 3.86
N SER A 22 -2.64 2.81 4.48
CA SER A 22 -1.59 3.71 3.98
C SER A 22 -1.21 3.37 2.54
N TYR A 23 -0.67 4.32 1.76
CA TYR A 23 -0.25 4.01 0.38
C TYR A 23 0.72 2.81 0.28
N PRO A 24 1.70 2.63 1.18
CA PRO A 24 2.50 1.41 1.20
C PRO A 24 1.67 0.14 1.38
N ALA A 25 0.72 0.15 2.32
CA ALA A 25 -0.18 -0.99 2.56
C ALA A 25 -1.06 -1.30 1.33
N GLN A 26 -1.57 -0.27 0.65
CA GLN A 26 -2.34 -0.42 -0.59
C GLN A 26 -1.49 -1.01 -1.73
N ILE A 27 -0.25 -0.54 -1.90
CA ILE A 27 0.69 -1.06 -2.91
C ILE A 27 0.98 -2.54 -2.64
N LEU A 28 1.31 -2.92 -1.41
CA LEU A 28 1.60 -4.32 -1.05
C LEU A 28 0.37 -5.22 -1.24
N THR A 29 -0.83 -4.71 -0.92
CA THR A 29 -2.09 -5.43 -1.12
C THR A 29 -2.35 -5.68 -2.61
N MET A 30 -2.16 -4.66 -3.46
CA MET A 30 -2.31 -4.80 -4.91
C MET A 30 -1.24 -5.72 -5.50
N ALA A 31 0.01 -5.63 -5.07
CA ALA A 31 1.07 -6.53 -5.51
C ALA A 31 0.77 -8.00 -5.14
N ALA A 32 0.23 -8.25 -3.93
CA ALA A 32 -0.24 -9.56 -3.53
C ALA A 32 -1.38 -10.08 -4.43
N TRP A 33 -2.30 -9.20 -4.83
CA TRP A 33 -3.36 -9.55 -5.78
C TRP A 33 -2.80 -9.92 -7.16
N VAL A 34 -1.83 -9.15 -7.69
CA VAL A 34 -1.16 -9.43 -8.97
C VAL A 34 -0.43 -10.77 -8.95
N LEU A 35 0.30 -11.08 -7.86
CA LEU A 35 0.96 -12.38 -7.70
C LEU A 35 -0.06 -13.52 -7.57
N GLY A 36 -1.21 -13.26 -6.95
CA GLY A 36 -2.29 -14.22 -6.77
C GLY A 36 -3.03 -14.62 -8.04
N GLN A 37 -2.82 -13.94 -9.18
CA GLN A 37 -3.41 -14.30 -10.47
C GLN A 37 -2.85 -15.63 -11.01
N ASP A 38 -1.64 -16.02 -10.59
CA ASP A 38 -0.98 -17.24 -11.04
C ASP A 38 -0.20 -17.85 -9.87
N PRO A 39 -0.92 -18.39 -8.87
CA PRO A 39 -0.35 -18.67 -7.55
C PRO A 39 0.62 -19.84 -7.55
N ALA A 40 0.51 -20.78 -8.51
CA ALA A 40 1.33 -21.99 -8.57
C ALA A 40 2.74 -21.74 -9.14
N ARG A 41 2.97 -20.63 -9.86
CA ARG A 41 4.30 -20.30 -10.36
C ARG A 41 5.26 -19.94 -9.25
N VAL A 42 6.54 -20.22 -9.45
CA VAL A 42 7.61 -19.76 -8.57
C VAL A 42 7.67 -18.23 -8.62
N VAL A 43 7.78 -17.57 -7.47
CA VAL A 43 8.04 -16.14 -7.43
C VAL A 43 9.47 -15.89 -7.89
N THR A 44 9.63 -15.04 -8.90
CA THR A 44 10.95 -14.56 -9.34
C THR A 44 11.15 -13.13 -8.86
N GLU A 45 12.40 -12.71 -8.67
CA GLU A 45 12.72 -11.32 -8.33
C GLU A 45 12.13 -10.34 -9.36
N THR A 46 12.30 -10.64 -10.65
CA THR A 46 11.70 -9.87 -11.74
C THR A 46 10.16 -9.88 -11.68
N GLY A 47 9.55 -11.02 -11.34
CA GLY A 47 8.09 -11.13 -11.21
C GLY A 47 7.54 -10.31 -10.04
N LEU A 48 8.25 -10.31 -8.91
CA LEU A 48 7.92 -9.47 -7.75
C LEU A 48 8.10 -7.99 -8.08
N HIS A 49 9.21 -7.62 -8.72
CA HIS A 49 9.47 -6.24 -9.14
C HIS A 49 8.35 -5.72 -10.05
N ARG A 50 7.97 -6.47 -11.08
CA ARG A 50 6.86 -6.10 -11.98
C ARG A 50 5.52 -5.99 -11.27
N ALA A 51 5.26 -6.87 -10.30
CA ALA A 51 4.03 -6.80 -9.50
C ALA A 51 3.98 -5.50 -8.67
N LEU A 52 5.11 -5.09 -8.09
CA LEU A 52 5.22 -3.84 -7.33
C LEU A 52 5.12 -2.60 -8.23
N GLU A 53 5.76 -2.60 -9.39
CA GLU A 53 5.62 -1.49 -10.36
C GLU A 53 4.18 -1.33 -10.83
N THR A 54 3.52 -2.44 -11.17
CA THR A 54 2.10 -2.44 -11.56
C THR A 54 1.23 -1.89 -10.44
N ALA A 55 1.48 -2.33 -9.20
CA ALA A 55 0.77 -1.85 -8.02
C ALA A 55 0.99 -0.35 -7.76
N ALA A 56 2.23 0.12 -7.81
CA ALA A 56 2.58 1.53 -7.61
C ALA A 56 1.95 2.41 -8.69
N ALA A 57 2.05 2.02 -9.96
CA ALA A 57 1.39 2.73 -11.06
C ALA A 57 -0.13 2.83 -10.88
N THR A 58 -0.76 1.77 -10.35
CA THR A 58 -2.21 1.72 -10.11
C THR A 58 -2.63 2.59 -8.94
N ILE A 59 -1.91 2.54 -7.82
CA ILE A 59 -2.32 3.19 -6.57
C ILE A 59 -1.87 4.65 -6.49
N VAL A 60 -0.64 4.95 -6.91
CA VAL A 60 -0.02 6.27 -6.74
C VAL A 60 0.36 6.94 -8.06
N GLY A 61 0.05 6.34 -9.22
CA GLY A 61 0.49 6.83 -10.53
C GLY A 61 -0.08 8.19 -10.94
N THR A 62 -1.18 8.64 -10.32
CA THR A 62 -1.76 9.97 -10.56
C THR A 62 -1.35 11.00 -9.51
N LEU A 63 -0.54 10.61 -8.53
CA LEU A 63 -0.08 11.48 -7.46
C LEU A 63 1.21 12.23 -7.85
N PRO A 64 1.57 13.32 -7.14
CA PRO A 64 2.87 13.97 -7.33
C PRO A 64 4.03 12.99 -7.16
N ALA A 65 5.08 13.14 -7.98
CA ALA A 65 6.20 12.19 -8.05
C ALA A 65 6.83 11.89 -6.67
N VAL A 66 7.05 12.94 -5.86
CA VAL A 66 7.64 12.81 -4.51
C VAL A 66 6.79 11.90 -3.60
N VAL A 67 5.46 11.98 -3.70
CA VAL A 67 4.54 11.14 -2.91
C VAL A 67 4.59 9.70 -3.40
N ALA A 68 4.55 9.49 -4.73
CA ALA A 68 4.61 8.17 -5.34
C ALA A 68 5.94 7.46 -5.02
N GLU A 69 7.06 8.16 -5.13
CA GLU A 69 8.40 7.65 -4.79
C GLU A 69 8.48 7.29 -3.31
N THR A 70 8.05 8.20 -2.42
CA THR A 70 8.10 7.95 -0.96
C THR A 70 7.23 6.75 -0.58
N ALA A 71 6.02 6.63 -1.13
CA ALA A 71 5.13 5.51 -0.88
C ALA A 71 5.72 4.18 -1.39
N THR A 72 6.30 4.21 -2.59
CA THR A 72 6.92 3.03 -3.21
C THR A 72 8.17 2.57 -2.44
N LEU A 73 9.02 3.52 -2.01
CA LEU A 73 10.20 3.22 -1.20
C LEU A 73 9.80 2.57 0.13
N ARG A 74 8.80 3.14 0.82
CA ARG A 74 8.27 2.57 2.06
C ARG A 74 7.66 1.19 1.85
N ALA A 75 6.89 0.98 0.77
CA ALA A 75 6.37 -0.35 0.45
C ALA A 75 7.50 -1.38 0.25
N ARG A 76 8.58 -0.99 -0.45
CA ARG A 76 9.74 -1.86 -0.67
C ARG A 76 10.49 -2.21 0.61
N ALA A 77 10.56 -1.29 1.57
CA ALA A 77 11.20 -1.52 2.86
C ALA A 77 10.49 -2.60 3.70
N GLU A 78 9.19 -2.79 3.47
CA GLU A 78 8.34 -3.74 4.18
C GLU A 78 8.24 -5.12 3.48
N LEU A 79 9.05 -5.34 2.44
CA LEU A 79 9.00 -6.61 1.71
C LEU A 79 9.51 -7.77 2.58
N PRO A 80 8.74 -8.86 2.68
CA PRO A 80 9.21 -10.09 3.29
C PRO A 80 10.45 -10.62 2.57
N PRO A 81 11.35 -11.34 3.27
CA PRO A 81 12.50 -11.96 2.65
C PRO A 81 12.11 -12.79 1.43
N TYR A 82 12.84 -12.58 0.34
CA TYR A 82 12.72 -13.41 -0.84
C TYR A 82 13.22 -14.81 -0.51
N ALA A 83 12.34 -15.80 -0.61
CA ALA A 83 12.65 -17.21 -0.39
C ALA A 83 12.13 -18.02 -1.56
N ASN A 84 12.61 -19.24 -1.73
CA ASN A 84 12.04 -20.21 -2.69
C ASN A 84 10.58 -20.49 -2.30
N ALA A 85 9.67 -19.73 -2.90
CA ALA A 85 8.25 -19.75 -2.63
C ALA A 85 7.49 -19.64 -3.95
N SER A 86 6.28 -20.15 -3.96
CA SER A 86 5.31 -19.85 -5.00
C SER A 86 4.84 -18.40 -4.89
N ARG A 87 4.29 -17.86 -5.99
CA ARG A 87 3.67 -16.52 -6.02
C ARG A 87 2.50 -16.44 -5.05
N GLY A 88 1.73 -17.52 -4.89
CA GLY A 88 0.64 -17.60 -3.92
C GLY A 88 1.13 -17.49 -2.47
N GLU A 89 2.17 -18.24 -2.10
CA GLU A 89 2.77 -18.15 -0.76
C GLU A 89 3.35 -16.76 -0.49
N TYR A 90 4.04 -16.19 -1.48
CA TYR A 90 4.60 -14.85 -1.32
C TYR A 90 3.51 -13.77 -1.22
N ALA A 91 2.40 -13.90 -1.96
CA ALA A 91 1.23 -13.04 -1.82
C ALA A 91 0.61 -13.10 -0.41
N LEU A 92 0.58 -14.28 0.22
CA LEU A 92 0.13 -14.40 1.62
C LEU A 92 1.08 -13.70 2.58
N ARG A 93 2.41 -13.79 2.36
CA ARG A 93 3.41 -13.06 3.16
C ARG A 93 3.26 -11.56 3.03
N LEU A 94 3.01 -11.04 1.82
CA LEU A 94 2.73 -9.61 1.61
C LEU A 94 1.48 -9.17 2.38
N ARG A 95 0.39 -9.95 2.34
CA ARG A 95 -0.83 -9.65 3.12
C ARG A 95 -0.58 -9.69 4.63
N ALA A 96 0.31 -10.55 5.10
CA ALA A 96 0.71 -10.59 6.50
C ALA A 96 1.53 -9.34 6.88
N ALA A 97 2.47 -8.91 6.02
CA ALA A 97 3.25 -7.69 6.22
C ALA A 97 2.36 -6.44 6.32
N VAL A 98 1.32 -6.35 5.47
CA VAL A 98 0.35 -5.25 5.51
C VAL A 98 -0.35 -5.10 6.87
N LYS A 99 -0.58 -6.19 7.61
CA LYS A 99 -1.21 -6.10 8.95
C LYS A 99 -0.32 -5.43 9.99
N GLY A 100 0.97 -5.28 9.73
CA GLY A 100 1.93 -4.60 10.59
C GLY A 100 2.07 -3.10 10.32
N ILE A 101 1.36 -2.57 9.32
CA ILE A 101 1.47 -1.19 8.81
C ILE A 101 0.11 -0.49 8.93
#